data_AF-A0A371ILV6-F1
#
_entry.id   AF-A0A371ILV6-F1
#
_cell.length_a   1.000
_cell.length_b   1.000
_cell.length_c   1.000
_cell.angle_alpha   90.00
_cell.angle_beta   90.00
_cell.angle_gamma   90.00
#
_symmetry.space_group_name_H-M   'P 1'
#
loop_
_entity.id
_entity.type
_entity.pdbx_description
1 polymer ?
#
loop_
_entity_poly.entity_id
_entity_poly.type
_entity_poly.pdbx_seq_one_letter_code
_entity_poly.pdbx_strand_id
1 'polypeptide(L)' 'MSTLVESLKRLYLRGRLTKEQIGKRVTKGTITETEYEYITDEKYANTEEAS' A
#
# COMPACT_ATOMS: atom_id res chain seq x y z
N MET A 1 3.42 -8.02 11.59
CA MET A 1 3.43 -7.69 10.15
C MET A 1 4.13 -8.80 9.38
N SER A 2 3.65 -9.14 8.18
CA SER A 2 4.18 -10.23 7.36
C SER A 2 5.47 -9.83 6.64
N THR A 3 6.31 -10.81 6.26
CA THR A 3 7.57 -10.57 5.51
C THR A 3 7.34 -9.81 4.20
N LEU A 4 6.17 -10.02 3.57
CA LEU A 4 5.76 -9.31 2.36
C LEU A 4 5.63 -7.80 2.62
N VAL A 5 4.89 -7.41 3.66
CA VAL A 5 4.64 -6.00 4.01
C VAL A 5 5.93 -5.27 4.34
N GLU A 6 6.83 -5.90 5.10
CA GLU A 6 8.15 -5.36 5.39
C GLU A 6 8.99 -5.14 4.12
N SER A 7 8.91 -6.07 3.16
CA SER A 7 9.57 -5.92 1.86
C SER A 7 8.98 -4.77 1.04
N LEU A 8 7.65 -4.65 1.01
CA LEU A 8 6.96 -3.56 0.32
C LEU A 8 7.33 -2.20 0.91
N LYS A 9 7.39 -2.07 2.24
CA LYS A 9 7.84 -0.84 2.91
C LYS A 9 9.27 -0.47 2.52
N ARG A 10 10.21 -1.43 2.51
CA ARG A 10 11.59 -1.18 2.05
C ARG A 10 11.65 -0.75 0.58
N LEU A 11 10.83 -1.32 -0.29
CA LEU A 11 10.77 -0.95 -1.70
C LEU A 11 10.15 0.44 -1.91
N TYR A 12 9.11 0.78 -1.16
CA TYR A 12 8.48 2.10 -1.15
C TYR A 12 9.46 3.18 -0.69
N LEU A 13 10.14 2.97 0.45
CA LEU A 13 11.15 3.90 0.98
C LEU A 13 12.34 4.11 0.03
N ARG A 14 12.62 3.13 -0.85
CA ARG A 14 13.65 3.23 -1.89
C ARG A 14 13.15 3.86 -3.20
N GLY A 15 11.89 4.32 -3.24
CA GLY A 15 11.26 4.86 -4.44
C GLY A 15 11.04 3.83 -5.56
N ARG A 16 11.11 2.53 -5.24
CA ARG A 16 10.88 1.43 -6.21
C ARG A 16 9.40 1.09 -6.36
N LEU A 17 8.58 1.49 -5.38
CA LEU A 17 7.13 1.41 -5.43
C LEU A 17 6.53 2.78 -5.18
N THR A 18 5.48 3.11 -5.92
CA THR A 18 4.69 4.32 -5.69
C THR A 18 3.49 4.03 -4.79
N LYS A 19 2.96 5.08 -4.16
CA LYS A 19 1.76 5.01 -3.33
C LYS A 19 0.57 4.37 -4.06
N GLU A 20 0.38 4.70 -5.35
CA GLU A 20 -0.65 4.10 -6.21
C GLU A 20 -0.44 2.58 -6.40
N GLN A 21 0.81 2.12 -6.58
CA GLN A 21 1.11 0.70 -6.69
C GLN A 21 0.87 -0.07 -5.38
N ILE A 22 1.07 0.56 -4.22
CA ILE A 22 0.68 -0.02 -2.93
C ILE A 22 -0.85 -0.05 -2.84
N GLY A 23 -1.56 0.99 -3.28
CA GLY A 23 -3.03 1.03 -3.31
C GLY A 23 -3.65 -0.08 -4.16
N LYS A 24 -3.11 -0.34 -5.35
CA LYS A 24 -3.54 -1.47 -6.21
C LYS A 24 -3.40 -2.84 -5.53
N ARG A 25 -2.53 -2.97 -4.52
CA ARG A 25 -2.40 -4.22 -3.75
C ARG A 25 -3.48 -4.35 -2.70
N VAL A 26 -4.00 -3.24 -2.19
CA VAL A 26 -5.18 -3.21 -1.33
C VAL A 26 -6.41 -3.62 -2.13
N THR A 27 -6.64 -3.02 -3.32
CA THR A 27 -7.78 -3.40 -4.17
C THR A 27 -7.73 -4.85 -4.63
N LYS A 28 -6.52 -5.39 -4.84
CA LYS A 28 -6.30 -6.82 -5.15
C LYS A 28 -6.46 -7.73 -3.93
N GLY A 29 -6.54 -7.20 -2.71
CA GLY A 29 -6.59 -7.97 -1.46
C GLY A 29 -5.26 -8.65 -1.08
N THR A 30 -4.14 -8.22 -1.67
CA THR A 30 -2.80 -8.74 -1.33
C THR A 30 -2.29 -8.17 0.00
N ILE A 31 -2.75 -6.98 0.36
CA ILE A 31 -2.52 -6.34 1.65
C ILE A 31 -3.82 -5.66 2.10
N THR A 32 -3.91 -5.34 3.38
CA THR A 32 -5.02 -4.61 4.00
C THR A 32 -4.78 -3.09 3.99
N GLU A 33 -5.82 -2.32 4.30
CA GLU A 33 -5.72 -0.86 4.47
C GLU A 33 -4.76 -0.47 5.61
N THR A 34 -4.73 -1.24 6.70
CA THR A 34 -3.79 -1.03 7.81
C THR A 34 -2.35 -1.31 7.38
N GLU A 35 -2.12 -2.30 6.52
CA GLU A 35 -0.79 -2.57 5.97
C GLU A 35 -0.36 -1.51 4.96
N TYR A 36 -1.31 -0.92 4.20
CA TYR A 36 -1.05 0.25 3.37
C TYR A 36 -0.62 1.45 4.21
N GLU A 37 -1.33 1.74 5.29
CA GLU A 37 -1.00 2.81 6.24
C GLU A 37 0.40 2.59 6.81
N TYR A 38 0.74 1.36 7.20
CA TYR A 38 2.07 1.05 7.68
C TYR A 38 3.16 1.25 6.61
N ILE A 39 2.90 0.95 5.34
CA ILE A 39 3.89 1.10 4.26
C ILE A 39 4.11 2.56 3.89
N THR A 40 3.03 3.33 3.81
CA THR A 40 3.02 4.70 3.24
C THR A 40 3.05 5.79 4.30
N ASP A 41 2.80 5.44 5.56
CA ASP A 41 2.54 6.34 6.68
C ASP A 41 1.34 7.30 6.41
N GLU A 42 0.45 6.93 5.49
CA GLU A 42 -0.74 7.69 5.09
C GLU A 42 -2.01 6.81 5.07
N LYS A 43 -3.14 7.40 5.47
CA LYS A 43 -4.44 6.71 5.43
C LYS A 43 -4.79 6.26 4.02
N TYR A 44 -5.29 5.04 3.89
CA TYR A 44 -5.81 4.55 2.62
C TYR A 44 -7.14 5.25 2.31
N ALA A 45 -7.08 6.31 1.51
CA ALA A 45 -8.28 6.94 0.96
C ALA A 45 -8.62 6.23 -0.35
N ASN A 46 -9.47 5.19 -0.29
CA ASN A 46 -10.06 4.63 -1.50
C ASN A 46 -11.10 5.60 -2.05
N THR A 47 -10.64 6.63 -2.75
CA THR A 47 -11.49 7.44 -3.62
C THR A 47 -11.63 6.70 -4.94
N GLU A 48 -12.30 5.55 -4.90
CA GLU A 48 -13.11 5.15 -6.06
C GLU A 48 -14.27 6.14 -6.12
N GLU A 49 -14.00 7.31 -6.73
CA GLU A 49 -15.05 8.06 -7.39
C GLU A 49 -15.66 7.11 -8.43
N ALA A 50 -16.76 6.48 -8.05
CA ALA A 50 -17.69 5.90 -8.99
C ALA A 50 -18.02 6.97 -10.04
N SER A 51 -17.52 6.77 -11.25
CA SER A 51 -17.93 7.48 -12.47
C SER A 51 -18.13 6.45 -13.57
#